data_AF-A0A958GNL9-F1
#
_entry.id   AF-A0A958GNL9-F1
#
_cell.length_a   1.000
_cell.length_b   1.000
_cell.length_c   1.000
_cell.angle_alpha   90.00
_cell.angle_beta   90.00
_cell.angle_gamma   90.00
#
_symmetry.space_group_name_H-M   'P 1'
#
loop_
_entity.id
_entity.type
_entity.pdbx_description
1 polymer ?
#
loop_
_entity_poly.entity_id
_entity_poly.type
_entity_poly.pdbx_seq_one_letter_code
_entity_poly.pdbx_strand_id
1 'polypeptide(L)'
;AILSCMAYIDLNPIRAGKARTPEESEFTGAYQRIKAAKVTTRQKASGRPSIWLPPIEEIFQRNGKATLTLSEYLLVLDRTGRQLARGKKGAIPKELRPILERVSIQPDNWLQSSGRFRRMFPRVAGKVEAMRQAAECCGRQWFKGVTAAARCF
;
A
#
# COMPACT_ATOMS: atom_id res chain seq x y z
N ALA A 1 -19.41 -1.51 4.18
CA ALA A 1 -19.38 -1.08 5.58
C ALA A 1 -17.99 -0.61 6.00
N ILE A 2 -17.01 -1.49 6.31
CA ILE A 2 -15.70 -1.10 6.88
C ILE A 2 -14.93 -0.04 6.06
N LEU A 3 -14.72 -0.25 4.76
CA LEU A 3 -14.02 0.70 3.88
C LEU A 3 -14.61 2.11 3.95
N SER A 4 -15.94 2.20 3.86
CA SER A 4 -16.66 3.47 3.91
C SER A 4 -16.51 4.17 5.26
N CYS A 5 -16.56 3.43 6.37
CA CYS A 5 -16.35 3.99 7.71
C CYS A 5 -14.93 4.52 7.88
N MET A 6 -13.92 3.76 7.42
CA MET A 6 -12.52 4.18 7.47
C MET A 6 -12.30 5.46 6.65
N ALA A 7 -12.78 5.48 5.40
CA ALA A 7 -12.68 6.65 4.54
C ALA A 7 -13.42 7.87 5.12
N TYR A 8 -14.58 7.68 5.75
CA TYR A 8 -15.32 8.74 6.42
C TYR A 8 -14.48 9.38 7.54
N ILE A 9 -13.93 8.57 8.44
CA ILE A 9 -13.10 9.04 9.56
C ILE A 9 -11.86 9.76 9.04
N ASP A 10 -11.16 9.16 8.08
CA ASP A 10 -9.89 9.69 7.57
C ASP A 10 -10.08 10.97 6.72
N LEU A 11 -11.26 11.20 6.15
CA LEU A 11 -11.60 12.43 5.42
C LEU A 11 -12.26 13.51 6.29
N ASN A 12 -12.62 13.22 7.55
CA ASN A 12 -13.31 14.19 8.40
C ASN A 12 -12.50 15.47 8.65
N PRO A 13 -11.18 15.42 8.93
CA PRO A 13 -10.40 16.64 9.10
C PRO A 13 -10.33 17.49 7.83
N ILE A 14 -10.33 16.85 6.64
CA ILE A 14 -10.37 17.55 5.36
C ILE A 14 -11.73 18.23 5.18
N ARG A 15 -12.83 17.50 5.42
CA ARG A 15 -14.20 18.03 5.36
C ARG A 15 -14.42 19.19 6.33
N ALA A 16 -13.81 19.13 7.51
CA ALA A 16 -13.86 20.18 8.51
C ALA A 16 -12.95 21.38 8.20
N GLY A 17 -12.13 21.32 7.13
CA GLY A 17 -11.15 22.35 6.79
C GLY A 17 -9.97 22.41 7.75
N LYS A 18 -9.76 21.38 8.58
CA LYS A 18 -8.65 21.29 9.55
C LYS A 18 -7.37 20.74 8.93
N ALA A 19 -7.46 20.07 7.78
CA ALA A 19 -6.33 19.57 6.99
C ALA A 19 -6.63 19.75 5.50
N ARG A 20 -5.59 19.94 4.67
CA ARG A 20 -5.76 20.03 3.21
C ARG A 20 -5.66 18.66 2.55
N THR A 21 -4.95 17.71 3.17
CA THR A 21 -4.70 16.38 2.64
C THR A 21 -4.68 15.29 3.72
N PRO A 22 -4.88 13.99 3.37
CA PRO A 22 -4.83 12.89 4.33
C PRO A 22 -3.48 12.75 5.04
N GLU A 23 -2.36 13.03 4.37
CA GLU A 23 -1.02 12.94 4.97
C GLU A 23 -0.64 14.12 5.89
N GLU A 24 -1.45 15.17 5.95
CA GLU A 24 -1.32 16.27 6.92
C GLU A 24 -2.26 16.08 8.12
N SER A 25 -3.14 15.08 8.06
CA SER A 25 -4.20 14.87 9.04
C SER A 25 -3.75 13.95 10.18
N GLU A 26 -2.93 14.46 11.09
CA GLU A 26 -2.13 13.70 12.07
C GLU A 26 -2.93 12.71 12.96
N PHE A 27 -4.18 13.05 13.26
CA PHE A 27 -5.05 12.26 14.13
C PHE A 27 -5.94 11.25 13.37
N THR A 28 -5.49 10.77 12.20
CA THR A 28 -6.24 9.81 11.37
C THR A 28 -5.49 8.50 11.16
N GLY A 29 -6.24 7.44 10.86
CA GLY A 29 -5.67 6.14 10.56
C GLY A 29 -4.89 6.14 9.23
N ALA A 30 -5.31 6.95 8.26
CA ALA A 30 -4.57 7.17 7.01
C ALA A 30 -3.18 7.75 7.28
N TYR A 31 -3.08 8.83 8.08
CA TYR A 31 -1.80 9.45 8.43
C TYR A 31 -0.86 8.46 9.11
N GLN A 32 -1.35 7.74 10.13
CA GLN A 32 -0.55 6.75 10.84
C GLN A 32 0.00 5.69 9.88
N ARG A 33 -0.83 5.12 9.01
CA ARG A 33 -0.42 4.10 8.04
C ARG A 33 0.60 4.62 7.02
N ILE A 34 0.41 5.84 6.52
CA ILE A 34 1.37 6.50 5.62
C ILE A 34 2.73 6.65 6.32
N LYS A 35 2.72 7.06 7.60
CA LYS A 35 3.95 7.20 8.41
C LYS A 35 4.66 5.87 8.59
N ALA A 36 3.96 4.79 8.94
CA ALA A 36 4.57 3.46 9.02
C ALA A 36 5.16 2.98 7.70
N ALA A 37 4.42 3.13 6.59
CA ALA A 37 4.90 2.71 5.28
C ALA A 37 6.23 3.40 4.89
N LYS A 38 6.38 4.69 5.24
CA LYS A 38 7.62 5.44 5.05
C LYS A 38 8.76 4.97 5.96
N VAL A 39 8.48 4.62 7.22
CA VAL A 39 9.48 4.08 8.16
C VAL A 39 10.00 2.72 7.68
N THR A 40 9.11 1.80 7.30
CA THR A 40 9.49 0.48 6.76
C THR A 40 10.32 0.60 5.48
N THR A 41 10.05 1.62 4.65
CA THR A 41 10.84 1.87 3.44
C THR A 41 12.26 2.39 3.75
N ARG A 42 12.44 3.17 4.83
CA ARG A 42 13.74 3.74 5.24
C ARG A 42 14.56 2.83 6.15
N GLN A 43 13.93 1.94 6.92
CA GLN A 43 14.60 1.03 7.85
C GLN A 43 14.26 -0.42 7.50
N LYS A 44 15.15 -1.07 6.75
CA LYS A 44 15.18 -2.54 6.55
C LYS A 44 15.76 -3.28 7.78
N ALA A 45 15.45 -2.83 8.98
CA ALA A 45 15.91 -3.44 10.22
C ALA A 45 14.72 -3.67 11.16
N SER A 46 14.37 -4.96 11.31
CA SER A 46 13.74 -5.59 12.48
C SER A 46 12.80 -4.71 13.33
N GLY A 47 11.49 -4.83 13.08
CA GLY A 47 10.45 -4.39 14.00
C GLY A 47 9.17 -3.99 13.27
N ARG A 48 8.02 -4.54 13.67
CA ARG A 48 6.72 -3.98 13.26
C ARG A 48 6.69 -2.51 13.72
N PRO A 49 6.34 -1.54 12.86
CA PRO A 49 6.09 -0.18 13.33
C PRO A 49 5.09 -0.25 14.48
N SER A 50 5.35 0.49 15.57
CA SER A 50 4.49 0.59 16.76
C SER A 50 3.18 1.33 16.45
N ILE A 51 2.46 0.87 15.44
CA ILE A 51 1.13 1.33 15.10
C ILE A 51 0.15 0.39 15.79
N TRP A 52 -0.70 0.97 16.64
CA TRP A 52 -1.79 0.25 17.30
C TRP A 52 -2.87 -0.23 16.31
N LEU A 53 -2.89 0.33 15.09
CA LEU A 53 -3.79 -0.08 14.02
C LEU A 53 -3.23 -1.27 13.21
N PRO A 54 -4.06 -2.31 12.95
CA PRO A 54 -3.65 -3.37 12.04
C PRO A 54 -3.44 -2.85 10.60
N PRO A 55 -2.55 -3.50 9.82
CA PRO A 55 -2.43 -3.29 8.38
C PRO A 55 -3.79 -3.38 7.67
N ILE A 56 -3.96 -2.65 6.56
CA ILE A 56 -5.23 -2.65 5.81
C ILE A 56 -5.54 -4.08 5.34
N GLU A 57 -4.53 -4.76 4.83
CA GLU A 57 -4.61 -6.11 4.30
C GLU A 57 -5.18 -7.07 5.34
N GLU A 58 -4.73 -6.97 6.59
CA GLU A 58 -5.20 -7.79 7.70
C GLU A 58 -6.67 -7.50 8.07
N ILE A 59 -7.09 -6.22 8.03
CA ILE A 59 -8.49 -5.84 8.28
C ILE A 59 -9.40 -6.51 7.25
N PHE A 60 -9.03 -6.53 5.97
CA PHE A 60 -9.87 -7.07 4.91
C PHE A 60 -9.81 -8.60 4.80
N GLN A 61 -8.66 -9.21 5.09
CA GLN A 61 -8.50 -10.67 5.15
C GLN A 61 -9.38 -11.31 6.23
N ARG A 62 -9.40 -10.74 7.46
CA ARG A 62 -10.24 -11.23 8.56
C ARG A 62 -11.75 -11.21 8.25
N ASN A 63 -12.16 -10.45 7.25
CA ASN A 63 -13.56 -10.29 6.85
C ASN A 63 -13.93 -11.15 5.62
N GLY A 64 -13.07 -12.07 5.17
CA GLY A 64 -13.34 -12.96 4.03
C GLY A 64 -13.46 -12.23 2.69
N LYS A 65 -12.93 -11.00 2.58
CA LYS A 65 -13.01 -10.16 1.38
C LYS A 65 -11.68 -10.18 0.61
N ALA A 66 -11.76 -9.81 -0.66
CA ALA A 66 -10.57 -9.51 -1.47
C ALA A 66 -9.62 -8.60 -0.66
N THR A 67 -8.33 -8.95 -0.66
CA THR A 67 -7.32 -8.21 0.08
C THR A 67 -7.23 -6.81 -0.51
N LEU A 68 -7.56 -5.78 0.28
CA LEU A 68 -7.32 -4.39 -0.10
C LEU A 68 -5.92 -4.02 0.40
N THR A 69 -5.06 -3.57 -0.49
CA THR A 69 -3.73 -3.08 -0.10
C THR A 69 -3.81 -1.66 0.46
N LEU A 70 -2.77 -1.24 1.20
CA LEU A 70 -2.64 0.16 1.61
C LEU A 70 -2.68 1.11 0.42
N SER A 71 -2.01 0.77 -0.69
CA SER A 71 -1.97 1.61 -1.89
C SER A 71 -3.36 1.78 -2.52
N GLU A 72 -4.12 0.68 -2.62
CA GLU A 72 -5.51 0.72 -3.12
C GLU A 72 -6.41 1.52 -2.19
N TYR A 73 -6.26 1.35 -0.87
CA TYR A 73 -6.99 2.15 0.12
C TYR A 73 -6.73 3.64 -0.07
N LEU A 74 -5.46 4.05 -0.19
CA LEU A 74 -5.10 5.45 -0.38
C LEU A 74 -5.65 6.02 -1.69
N LEU A 75 -5.67 5.24 -2.78
CA LEU A 75 -6.29 5.65 -4.05
C LEU A 75 -7.79 5.90 -3.91
N VAL A 76 -8.50 5.01 -3.19
CA VAL A 76 -9.93 5.20 -2.88
C VAL A 76 -10.13 6.46 -2.06
N LEU A 77 -9.29 6.67 -1.03
CA LEU A 77 -9.36 7.83 -0.14
C LEU A 77 -9.13 9.15 -0.90
N ASP A 78 -8.12 9.23 -1.76
CA ASP A 78 -7.78 10.42 -2.56
C ASP A 78 -8.89 10.75 -3.56
N ARG A 79 -9.40 9.76 -4.29
CA ARG A 79 -10.51 9.96 -5.23
C ARG A 79 -11.77 10.44 -4.53
N THR A 80 -12.09 9.83 -3.39
CA THR A 80 -13.26 10.18 -2.59
C THR A 80 -13.13 11.59 -2.02
N GLY A 81 -11.98 11.94 -1.44
CA GLY A 81 -11.72 13.27 -0.88
C GLY A 81 -11.72 14.40 -1.90
N ARG A 82 -11.40 14.12 -3.18
CA ARG A 82 -11.53 15.09 -4.28
C ARG A 82 -12.97 15.26 -4.76
N GLN A 83 -13.79 14.21 -4.69
CA GLN A 83 -15.17 14.23 -5.20
C GLN A 83 -16.19 14.79 -4.20
N LEU A 84 -15.96 14.61 -2.89
CA LEU A 84 -16.94 14.93 -1.84
C LEU A 84 -17.26 16.42 -1.65
N ALA A 85 -16.57 17.32 -2.34
CA ALA A 85 -16.65 18.76 -2.11
C ALA A 85 -17.17 19.58 -3.30
N ARG A 86 -17.96 18.98 -4.20
CA ARG A 86 -18.77 19.81 -5.13
C ARG A 86 -19.71 20.71 -4.30
N GLY A 87 -19.32 21.97 -4.12
CA GLY A 87 -20.11 23.00 -3.44
C GLY A 87 -20.03 23.05 -1.91
N LYS A 88 -19.05 22.39 -1.26
CA LYS A 88 -18.88 22.43 0.22
C LYS A 88 -17.44 22.80 0.60
N LYS A 89 -17.26 23.38 1.80
CA LYS A 89 -15.93 23.61 2.39
C LYS A 89 -15.23 22.26 2.61
N GLY A 90 -13.92 22.20 2.35
CA GLY A 90 -13.09 21.03 2.67
C GLY A 90 -13.05 19.95 1.58
N ALA A 91 -12.23 20.18 0.56
CA ALA A 91 -11.91 19.25 -0.53
C ALA A 91 -10.42 18.93 -0.54
N ILE A 92 -10.03 17.75 -1.00
CA ILE A 92 -8.67 17.60 -1.53
C ILE A 92 -8.61 18.37 -2.86
N PRO A 93 -7.71 19.36 -3.03
CA PRO A 93 -7.61 20.13 -4.27
C PRO A 93 -7.29 19.25 -5.48
N LYS A 94 -7.86 19.57 -6.65
CA LYS A 94 -7.73 18.75 -7.87
C LYS A 94 -6.34 18.85 -8.50
N GLU A 95 -5.68 19.98 -8.29
CA GLU A 95 -4.34 20.29 -8.80
C GLU A 95 -3.23 19.51 -8.07
N LEU A 96 -3.50 18.96 -6.89
CA LEU A 96 -2.51 18.14 -6.18
C LEU A 96 -2.24 16.85 -6.95
N ARG A 97 -0.97 16.43 -6.99
CA ARG A 97 -0.56 15.12 -7.50
C ARG A 97 -1.32 13.97 -6.83
N PRO A 98 -1.51 12.81 -7.49
CA PRO A 98 -2.10 11.63 -6.87
C PRO A 98 -1.44 11.29 -5.54
N ILE A 99 -2.20 10.81 -4.56
CA ILE A 99 -1.70 10.60 -3.19
C ILE A 99 -0.44 9.73 -3.13
N LEU A 100 -0.37 8.65 -3.91
CA LEU A 100 0.77 7.72 -3.92
C LEU A 100 2.08 8.41 -4.30
N GLU A 101 2.01 9.37 -5.24
CA GLU A 101 3.16 10.20 -5.61
C GLU A 101 3.54 11.18 -4.50
N ARG A 102 2.55 11.78 -3.83
CA ARG A 102 2.79 12.74 -2.72
C ARG A 102 3.42 12.07 -1.51
N VAL A 103 3.01 10.84 -1.20
CA VAL A 103 3.52 10.10 -0.04
C VAL A 103 4.71 9.18 -0.37
N SER A 104 5.19 9.20 -1.61
CA SER A 104 6.29 8.35 -2.11
C SER A 104 6.08 6.85 -1.82
N ILE A 105 4.82 6.40 -1.73
CA ILE A 105 4.49 4.98 -1.64
C ILE A 105 4.35 4.49 -3.07
N GLN A 106 5.32 3.68 -3.51
CA GLN A 106 5.23 3.04 -4.81
C GLN A 106 4.07 2.03 -4.75
N PRO A 107 3.03 2.15 -5.59
CA PRO A 107 2.11 1.03 -5.80
C PRO A 107 2.94 -0.19 -6.20
N ASP A 108 2.45 -1.40 -5.85
CA ASP A 108 3.19 -2.66 -5.95
C ASP A 108 4.20 -2.63 -7.09
N ASN A 109 5.45 -2.99 -6.79
CA ASN A 109 6.61 -2.90 -7.69
C ASN A 109 6.40 -3.56 -9.07
N TRP A 110 5.24 -4.14 -9.37
CA TRP A 110 4.75 -4.58 -10.66
C TRP A 110 5.27 -3.79 -11.86
N LEU A 111 5.26 -2.45 -11.88
CA LEU A 111 5.82 -1.70 -13.03
C LEU A 111 7.35 -1.85 -13.15
N GLN A 112 8.09 -1.80 -12.04
CA GLN A 112 9.52 -2.12 -12.04
C GLN A 112 9.78 -3.60 -12.36
N SER A 113 8.87 -4.47 -11.91
CA SER A 113 9.00 -5.91 -12.00
C SER A 113 8.59 -6.46 -13.36
N SER A 114 7.62 -5.86 -14.05
CA SER A 114 7.13 -6.25 -15.37
C SER A 114 8.13 -5.89 -16.46
N GLY A 115 8.69 -4.67 -16.43
CA GLY A 115 9.74 -4.26 -17.37
C GLY A 115 11.06 -5.03 -17.19
N ARG A 116 11.32 -5.57 -15.99
CA ARG A 116 12.52 -6.38 -15.69
C ARG A 116 12.21 -7.85 -15.49
N PHE A 117 10.98 -8.30 -15.74
CA PHE A 117 10.47 -9.60 -15.32
C PHE A 117 11.35 -10.73 -15.83
N ARG A 118 11.63 -10.68 -17.14
CA ARG A 118 12.47 -11.66 -17.83
C ARG A 118 13.91 -11.68 -17.30
N ARG A 119 14.44 -10.55 -16.83
CA ARG A 119 15.78 -10.46 -16.24
C ARG A 119 15.82 -10.98 -14.80
N MET A 120 14.75 -10.74 -14.04
CA MET A 120 14.62 -11.14 -12.64
C MET A 120 14.28 -12.61 -12.49
N PHE A 121 13.39 -13.12 -13.34
CA PHE A 121 12.85 -14.47 -13.34
C PHE A 121 13.06 -15.13 -14.71
N PRO A 122 14.31 -15.45 -15.10
CA PRO A 122 14.58 -16.01 -16.43
C PRO A 122 14.08 -17.45 -16.62
N ARG A 123 13.71 -18.14 -15.53
CA ARG A 123 13.32 -19.57 -15.55
C ARG A 123 12.06 -19.85 -14.76
N VAL A 124 11.96 -19.33 -13.54
CA VAL A 124 10.83 -19.56 -12.62
C VAL A 124 10.50 -18.26 -11.90
N ALA A 125 9.20 -18.00 -11.73
CA ALA A 125 8.66 -16.91 -10.92
C ALA A 125 7.53 -17.46 -10.03
N GLY A 126 7.43 -16.99 -8.79
CA GLY A 126 6.39 -17.40 -7.84
C GLY A 126 6.80 -17.07 -6.41
N LYS A 127 5.97 -17.46 -5.43
CA LYS A 127 6.32 -17.34 -4.00
C LYS A 127 7.65 -18.05 -3.71
N VAL A 128 8.40 -17.54 -2.73
CA VAL A 128 9.74 -18.05 -2.39
C VAL A 128 9.72 -19.55 -2.12
N GLU A 129 8.69 -20.04 -1.42
CA GLU A 129 8.49 -21.45 -1.08
C GLU A 129 8.30 -22.31 -2.34
N ALA A 130 7.46 -21.86 -3.27
CA ALA A 130 7.23 -22.56 -4.53
C ALA A 130 8.48 -22.56 -5.41
N MET A 131 9.27 -21.48 -5.41
CA MET A 131 10.54 -21.43 -6.12
C MET A 131 11.60 -22.38 -5.53
N ARG A 132 11.60 -22.57 -4.19
CA ARG A 132 12.49 -23.53 -3.52
C ARG A 132 12.10 -24.97 -3.85
N GLN A 133 10.82 -25.31 -3.75
CA GLN A 133 10.32 -26.64 -4.14
C GLN A 133 10.64 -26.94 -5.61
N ALA A 134 10.42 -25.99 -6.52
CA ALA A 134 10.78 -26.17 -7.92
C ALA A 134 12.29 -26.38 -8.11
N ALA A 135 13.14 -25.73 -7.30
CA ALA A 135 14.59 -25.93 -7.37
C ALA A 135 14.96 -27.35 -6.94
N GLU A 136 14.39 -27.83 -5.84
CA GLU A 136 14.56 -29.20 -5.34
C GLU A 136 14.12 -30.24 -6.39
N CYS A 137 12.92 -30.10 -6.97
CA CYS A 137 12.42 -31.00 -8.01
C CYS A 137 13.31 -31.03 -9.26
N CYS A 138 14.01 -29.93 -9.56
CA CYS A 138 14.94 -29.84 -10.69
C CYS A 138 16.39 -30.19 -10.34
N GLY A 139 16.67 -30.69 -9.11
CA GLY A 139 18.02 -31.00 -8.65
C GLY A 139 18.93 -29.77 -8.52
N ARG A 140 18.34 -28.59 -8.29
CA ARG A 140 19.05 -27.31 -8.14
C ARG A 140 18.96 -26.81 -6.70
N GLN A 141 19.99 -26.09 -6.27
CA GLN A 141 19.98 -25.46 -4.94
C GLN A 141 19.10 -24.20 -4.88
N TRP A 142 18.97 -23.45 -5.99
CA TRP A 142 18.13 -22.24 -6.05
C TRP A 142 17.88 -21.79 -7.50
N PHE A 143 16.86 -20.95 -7.70
CA PHE A 143 16.63 -20.21 -8.95
C PHE A 143 16.94 -18.72 -8.79
N LYS A 144 17.45 -18.09 -9.86
CA LYS A 144 17.61 -16.64 -9.91
C LYS A 144 16.26 -15.97 -9.70
N GLY A 145 16.25 -14.95 -8.85
CA GLY A 145 15.05 -14.15 -8.58
C GLY A 145 14.44 -14.37 -7.20
N VAL A 146 14.97 -15.24 -6.34
CA VAL A 146 14.43 -15.48 -4.97
C VAL A 146 14.27 -14.17 -4.16
N THR A 147 15.28 -13.29 -4.17
CA THR A 147 15.18 -11.99 -3.48
C THR A 147 14.18 -11.03 -4.15
N ALA A 148 13.98 -11.15 -5.46
CA ALA A 148 12.97 -10.38 -6.17
C ALA A 148 11.56 -10.94 -5.90
N ALA A 149 11.42 -12.26 -5.80
CA ALA A 149 10.18 -12.94 -5.47
C ALA A 149 9.63 -12.49 -4.12
N ALA A 150 10.48 -12.41 -3.09
CA ALA A 150 10.10 -11.87 -1.77
C ALA A 150 9.60 -10.41 -1.78
N ARG A 151 9.77 -9.69 -2.89
CA ARG A 151 9.32 -8.31 -3.08
C ARG A 151 8.14 -8.20 -4.05
N CYS A 152 7.82 -9.26 -4.78
CA CYS A 152 6.83 -9.28 -5.87
C CYS A 152 5.65 -10.21 -5.61
N PHE A 153 5.82 -11.24 -4.76
CA PHE A 153 4.86 -12.30 -4.45
C PHE A 153 4.82 -12.55 -2.95
#